data_AF-A0A353JLE1-F1
#
_entry.id   AF-A0A353JLE1-F1
#
_cell.length_a   1.000
_cell.length_b   1.000
_cell.length_c   1.000
_cell.angle_alpha   90.00
_cell.angle_beta   90.00
_cell.angle_gamma   90.00
#
_symmetry.space_group_name_H-M   'P 1'
#
loop_
_entity.id
_entity.type
_entity.pdbx_description
1 polymer ?
#
loop_
_entity_poly.entity_id
_entity_poly.type
_entity_poly.pdbx_seq_one_letter_code
_entity_poly.pdbx_strand_id
1 'polypeptide(L)'
;MGKAIDLRATRKTLFKLLKPESDFFWVAIAYGVAISLMTLAVPIAVQTLINSIANIGSTRAVIILATVLFLTLFISGVFSALRMRIMEFYERKVYARLTAALSLRTIMAPHSYFEGRQNTNVTQRYFDIMTLQKNIPSLMVDGFALVLQMLVGFTLVSFYHPALFVFNLVLILVMYAIWKIWGAGA
;
A
#
# COMPACT_ATOMS: atom_id res chain seq x y z
N MET A 1 25.79 -22.42 0.49
CA MET A 1 24.72 -23.11 -0.28
C MET A 1 23.37 -22.63 0.24
N GLY A 2 22.72 -21.71 -0.48
CA GLY A 2 21.42 -21.15 -0.07
C GLY A 2 20.35 -22.25 -0.14
N LYS A 3 19.69 -22.50 0.99
CA LYS A 3 18.57 -23.44 1.07
C LYS A 3 17.49 -22.97 0.10
N ALA A 4 17.09 -23.80 -0.87
CA ALA A 4 16.03 -23.45 -1.82
C ALA A 4 14.77 -23.08 -1.03
N ILE A 5 14.40 -21.79 -1.05
CA ILE A 5 13.25 -21.29 -0.32
C ILE A 5 12.00 -21.80 -1.03
N ASP A 6 11.29 -22.73 -0.38
CA ASP A 6 9.99 -23.17 -0.88
C ASP A 6 8.96 -22.04 -0.70
N LEU A 7 8.76 -21.27 -1.77
CA LEU A 7 7.83 -20.14 -1.84
C LEU A 7 6.40 -20.55 -1.47
N ARG A 8 5.98 -21.81 -1.74
CA ARG A 8 4.63 -22.28 -1.41
C ARG A 8 4.47 -22.48 0.10
N ALA A 9 5.48 -23.08 0.75
CA ALA A 9 5.48 -23.27 2.19
C ALA A 9 5.54 -21.92 2.95
N THR A 10 6.36 -20.98 2.48
CA THR A 10 6.48 -19.63 3.06
C THR A 10 5.16 -18.87 2.93
N ARG A 11 4.52 -18.89 1.75
CA ARG A 11 3.20 -18.28 1.54
C ARG A 11 2.15 -18.84 2.51
N LYS A 12 2.07 -20.17 2.64
CA LYS A 12 1.11 -20.82 3.55
C LYS A 12 1.31 -20.42 5.01
N THR A 13 2.56 -20.22 5.42
CA THR A 13 2.93 -19.78 6.77
C THR A 13 2.53 -18.33 7.00
N LEU A 14 2.78 -17.45 6.02
CA LEU A 14 2.37 -16.05 6.05
C LEU A 14 0.85 -15.90 6.17
N PHE A 15 0.08 -16.63 5.35
CA PHE A 15 -1.37 -16.61 5.43
C PHE A 15 -1.89 -17.13 6.77
N LYS A 16 -1.25 -18.14 7.38
CA LYS A 16 -1.63 -18.61 8.73
C LYS A 16 -1.38 -17.54 9.81
N LEU A 17 -0.31 -16.76 9.67
CA LEU A 17 0.02 -15.65 10.59
C LEU A 17 -0.98 -14.49 10.48
N LEU A 18 -1.49 -14.22 9.28
CA LEU A 18 -2.40 -13.09 9.00
C LEU A 18 -3.89 -13.44 9.10
N LYS A 19 -4.25 -14.73 9.00
CA LYS A 19 -5.65 -15.20 9.04
C LYS A 19 -6.45 -14.66 10.25
N PRO A 20 -5.91 -14.60 11.47
CA PRO A 20 -6.67 -14.11 12.63
C PRO A 20 -7.03 -12.62 12.56
N GLU A 21 -6.41 -11.88 11.62
CA GLU A 21 -6.65 -10.47 11.36
C GLU A 21 -7.34 -10.24 10.00
N SER A 22 -7.93 -11.26 9.39
CA SER A 22 -8.56 -11.17 8.05
C SER A 22 -9.66 -10.10 7.93
N ASP A 23 -10.51 -9.95 8.94
CA ASP A 23 -11.57 -8.92 8.97
C ASP A 23 -11.01 -7.50 8.82
N PHE A 24 -9.83 -7.28 9.39
CA PHE A 24 -9.19 -5.98 9.36
C PHE A 24 -8.80 -5.57 7.94
N PHE A 25 -8.33 -6.53 7.13
CA PHE A 25 -7.97 -6.28 5.74
C PHE A 25 -9.17 -5.87 4.89
N TRP A 26 -10.34 -6.45 5.13
CA TRP A 26 -11.56 -6.07 4.40
C TRP A 26 -11.95 -4.61 4.65
N VAL A 27 -11.92 -4.20 5.91
CA VAL A 27 -12.20 -2.81 6.29
C VAL A 27 -11.18 -1.88 5.64
N ALA A 28 -9.89 -2.22 5.74
CA ALA A 28 -8.81 -1.44 5.17
C ALA A 28 -8.90 -1.27 3.64
N ILE A 29 -9.24 -2.35 2.93
CA ILE A 29 -9.47 -2.34 1.49
C ILE A 29 -10.67 -1.46 1.15
N ALA A 30 -11.78 -1.55 1.91
CA ALA A 30 -12.94 -0.70 1.69
C ALA A 30 -12.60 0.80 1.82
N TYR A 31 -11.85 1.19 2.86
CA TYR A 31 -11.33 2.55 2.98
C TYR A 31 -10.39 2.91 1.82
N GLY A 32 -9.49 2.00 1.42
CA GLY A 32 -8.58 2.20 0.30
C GLY A 32 -9.30 2.44 -1.04
N VAL A 33 -10.35 1.67 -1.33
CA VAL A 33 -11.23 1.87 -2.49
C VAL A 33 -11.93 3.23 -2.42
N ALA A 34 -12.52 3.57 -1.27
CA ALA A 34 -13.20 4.86 -1.12
C ALA A 34 -12.24 6.04 -1.34
N ILE A 35 -11.07 6.03 -0.69
CA ILE A 35 -10.05 7.09 -0.83
C ILE A 35 -9.57 7.16 -2.28
N SER A 36 -9.20 6.03 -2.89
CA SER A 36 -8.72 6.02 -4.27
C SER A 36 -9.75 6.58 -5.24
N LEU A 37 -11.03 6.21 -5.11
CA LEU A 37 -12.11 6.79 -5.91
C LEU A 37 -12.24 8.31 -5.71
N MET A 38 -12.19 8.79 -4.47
CA MET A 38 -12.25 10.23 -4.19
C MET A 38 -11.04 10.99 -4.74
N THR A 39 -9.85 10.39 -4.72
CA THR A 39 -8.65 11.02 -5.31
C THR A 39 -8.71 11.12 -6.84
N LEU A 40 -9.55 10.33 -7.50
CA LEU A 40 -9.81 10.51 -8.95
C LEU A 40 -10.52 11.84 -9.27
N ALA A 41 -11.12 12.48 -8.27
CA ALA A 41 -11.65 13.83 -8.44
C ALA A 41 -10.55 14.81 -8.86
N VAL A 42 -9.28 14.58 -8.51
CA VAL A 42 -8.15 15.45 -8.89
C VAL A 42 -7.95 15.49 -10.42
N PRO A 43 -7.63 14.36 -11.10
CA PRO A 43 -7.45 14.40 -12.55
C PRO A 43 -8.71 14.86 -13.29
N ILE A 44 -9.91 14.48 -12.81
CA ILE A 44 -11.18 14.90 -13.39
C ILE A 44 -11.38 16.41 -13.25
N ALA A 45 -11.09 16.98 -12.09
CA ALA A 45 -11.24 18.41 -11.86
C ALA A 45 -10.22 19.22 -12.68
N VAL A 46 -8.96 18.77 -12.77
CA VAL A 46 -7.95 19.39 -13.62
C VAL A 46 -8.40 19.38 -15.08
N GLN A 47 -8.91 18.24 -15.56
CA GLN A 47 -9.44 18.11 -16.92
C GLN A 47 -10.62 19.07 -17.16
N THR A 48 -11.57 19.11 -16.25
CA THR A 48 -12.76 19.97 -16.36
C THR A 48 -12.38 21.44 -16.28
N LEU A 49 -11.38 21.79 -15.47
CA LEU A 49 -10.85 23.13 -15.33
C LEU A 49 -10.22 23.63 -16.63
N ILE A 50 -9.34 22.82 -17.24
CA ILE A 50 -8.70 23.16 -18.53
C ILE A 50 -9.78 23.39 -19.60
N ASN A 51 -10.75 22.47 -19.72
CA ASN A 51 -11.83 22.59 -20.69
C ASN A 51 -12.72 23.83 -20.45
N SER A 52 -13.01 24.16 -19.18
CA SER A 52 -13.84 25.31 -18.83
C SER A 52 -13.13 26.63 -19.09
N ILE A 53 -11.83 26.73 -18.78
CA ILE A 53 -11.03 27.93 -19.03
C ILE A 53 -10.81 28.11 -20.53
N ALA A 54 -10.43 27.05 -21.26
CA ALA A 54 -10.14 27.11 -22.68
C ALA A 54 -11.38 27.45 -23.55
N ASN A 55 -12.57 27.00 -23.16
CA ASN A 55 -13.78 27.20 -23.96
C ASN A 55 -14.68 28.35 -23.48
N ILE A 56 -14.79 28.58 -22.16
CA ILE A 56 -15.82 29.46 -21.57
C ILE A 56 -15.19 30.68 -20.88
N GLY A 57 -13.95 30.57 -20.38
CA GLY A 57 -13.28 31.68 -19.67
C GLY A 57 -14.03 32.17 -18.42
N SER A 58 -14.91 31.34 -17.82
CA SER A 58 -15.80 31.77 -16.74
C SER A 58 -15.22 31.52 -15.35
N THR A 59 -14.98 32.60 -14.61
CA THR A 59 -14.53 32.56 -13.19
C THR A 59 -15.51 31.78 -12.29
N ARG A 60 -16.81 31.79 -12.59
CA ARG A 60 -17.81 31.04 -11.80
C ARG A 60 -17.59 29.54 -11.86
N ALA A 61 -17.26 28.99 -13.04
CA ALA A 61 -17.00 27.57 -13.21
C ALA A 61 -15.77 27.14 -12.39
N VAL A 62 -14.72 27.97 -12.38
CA VAL A 62 -13.49 27.72 -11.60
C VAL A 62 -13.80 27.66 -10.10
N ILE A 63 -14.57 28.62 -9.58
CA ILE A 63 -14.89 28.68 -8.14
C ILE A 63 -15.70 27.44 -7.73
N ILE A 64 -16.74 27.07 -8.50
CA ILE A 64 -17.57 25.90 -8.19
C ILE A 64 -16.72 24.61 -8.20
N LEU A 65 -15.90 24.41 -9.25
CA LEU A 65 -15.03 23.24 -9.36
C LEU A 65 -14.02 23.18 -8.20
N ALA A 66 -13.43 24.31 -7.83
CA ALA A 66 -12.48 24.39 -6.72
C ALA A 66 -13.15 24.04 -5.38
N THR A 67 -14.36 24.55 -5.11
CA THR A 67 -15.10 24.22 -3.88
C THR A 67 -15.49 22.74 -3.82
N VAL A 68 -16.00 22.17 -4.93
CA VAL A 68 -16.37 20.75 -5.00
C VAL A 68 -15.14 19.86 -4.83
N LEU A 69 -14.04 20.19 -5.50
CA LEU A 69 -12.78 19.45 -5.38
C LEU A 69 -12.26 19.53 -3.94
N PHE A 70 -12.25 20.73 -3.33
CA PHE A 70 -11.82 20.92 -1.95
C PHE A 70 -12.63 20.06 -0.98
N LEU A 71 -13.96 20.10 -1.05
CA LEU A 71 -14.81 19.28 -0.17
C LEU A 71 -14.58 17.79 -0.38
N THR A 72 -14.43 17.35 -1.63
CA THR A 72 -14.16 15.94 -1.96
C THR A 72 -12.83 15.47 -1.37
N LEU A 73 -11.77 16.28 -1.52
CA LEU A 73 -10.45 15.97 -0.98
C LEU A 73 -10.41 16.07 0.54
N PHE A 74 -11.16 17.00 1.13
CA PHE A 74 -11.30 17.10 2.58
C PHE A 74 -11.89 15.81 3.16
N ILE A 75 -12.99 15.32 2.59
CA ILE A 75 -13.60 14.04 3.00
C ILE A 75 -12.62 12.89 2.77
N SER A 76 -11.94 12.83 1.62
CA SER A 76 -10.89 11.84 1.36
C SER A 76 -9.79 11.86 2.44
N GLY A 77 -9.39 13.04 2.92
CA GLY A 77 -8.45 13.22 4.02
C GLY A 77 -8.97 12.64 5.34
N VAL A 78 -10.24 12.86 5.66
CA VAL A 78 -10.89 12.27 6.85
C VAL A 78 -10.90 10.74 6.76
N PHE A 79 -11.29 10.17 5.62
CA PHE A 79 -11.23 8.72 5.40
C PHE A 79 -9.80 8.17 5.50
N SER A 80 -8.82 8.93 5.02
CA SER A 80 -7.40 8.58 5.13
C SER A 80 -6.94 8.55 6.59
N ALA A 81 -7.36 9.52 7.41
CA ALA A 81 -7.07 9.55 8.84
C ALA A 81 -7.73 8.39 9.60
N LEU A 82 -8.99 8.07 9.28
CA LEU A 82 -9.69 6.91 9.87
C LEU A 82 -9.00 5.60 9.48
N ARG A 83 -8.62 5.44 8.22
CA ARG A 83 -7.84 4.29 7.73
C ARG A 83 -6.50 4.18 8.47
N MET A 84 -5.80 5.28 8.70
CA MET A 84 -4.53 5.31 9.45
C MET A 84 -4.72 4.84 10.89
N ARG A 85 -5.75 5.35 11.58
CA ARG A 85 -6.09 4.89 12.95
C ARG A 85 -6.37 3.39 12.99
N ILE A 86 -7.10 2.89 12.00
CA ILE A 86 -7.36 1.46 11.81
C ILE A 86 -6.01 0.73 11.68
N MET A 87 -5.11 1.14 10.77
CA MET A 87 -3.77 0.54 10.60
C MET A 87 -2.98 0.43 11.90
N GLU A 88 -2.97 1.50 12.70
CA GLU A 88 -2.26 1.50 13.99
C GLU A 88 -2.83 0.48 14.98
N PHE A 89 -4.15 0.25 15.00
CA PHE A 89 -4.73 -0.77 15.86
C PHE A 89 -4.30 -2.17 15.45
N TYR A 90 -4.21 -2.43 14.15
CA TYR A 90 -3.70 -3.70 13.63
C TYR A 90 -2.23 -3.90 13.98
N GLU A 91 -1.39 -2.89 13.76
CA GLU A 91 0.03 -2.97 14.09
C GLU A 91 0.22 -3.29 15.57
N ARG A 92 -0.47 -2.58 16.47
CA ARG A 92 -0.42 -2.83 17.92
C ARG A 92 -0.88 -4.25 18.29
N LYS A 93 -1.98 -4.73 17.69
CA LYS A 93 -2.53 -6.07 17.96
C LYS A 93 -1.58 -7.17 17.50
N VAL A 94 -1.04 -7.06 16.29
CA VAL A 94 -0.10 -8.03 15.73
C VAL A 94 1.21 -8.01 16.52
N TYR A 95 1.72 -6.83 16.85
CA TYR A 95 2.92 -6.67 17.67
C TYR A 95 2.80 -7.39 19.01
N ALA A 96 1.73 -7.11 19.76
CA ALA A 96 1.53 -7.67 21.09
C ALA A 96 1.44 -9.20 21.03
N ARG A 97 0.69 -9.75 20.07
CA ARG A 97 0.53 -11.20 19.89
C ARG A 97 1.84 -11.88 19.50
N LEU A 98 2.54 -11.37 18.49
CA LEU A 98 3.76 -11.99 17.99
C LEU A 98 4.91 -11.88 18.99
N THR A 99 5.03 -10.73 19.65
CA THR A 99 6.03 -10.52 20.70
C THR A 99 5.77 -11.41 21.91
N ALA A 100 4.52 -11.51 22.38
CA ALA A 100 4.17 -12.42 23.47
C ALA A 100 4.49 -13.89 23.13
N ALA A 101 4.14 -14.34 21.92
CA ALA A 101 4.44 -15.70 21.46
C ALA A 101 5.95 -15.95 21.32
N LEU A 102 6.73 -14.96 20.87
CA LEU A 102 8.19 -15.05 20.79
C LEU A 102 8.80 -15.12 22.20
N SER A 103 8.40 -14.24 23.11
CA SER A 103 8.89 -14.23 24.50
C SER A 103 8.64 -15.56 25.20
N LEU A 104 7.45 -16.14 25.06
CA LEU A 104 7.09 -17.44 25.66
C LEU A 104 7.99 -18.57 25.11
N ARG A 105 8.23 -18.58 23.80
CA ARG A 105 9.12 -19.55 23.15
C ARG A 105 10.58 -19.37 23.57
N THR A 106 11.03 -18.14 23.74
CA THR A 106 12.40 -17.83 24.19
C THR A 106 12.62 -18.29 25.62
N ILE A 107 11.65 -18.07 26.52
CA ILE A 107 11.73 -18.51 27.93
C ILE A 107 11.72 -20.04 28.03
N MET A 108 10.91 -20.72 27.21
CA MET A 108 10.81 -22.18 27.21
C MET A 108 11.89 -22.89 26.38
N ALA A 109 12.81 -22.15 25.74
CA ALA A 109 13.83 -22.74 24.91
C ALA A 109 14.91 -23.44 25.75
N PRO A 110 15.39 -24.64 25.34
CA PRO A 110 16.46 -25.34 26.05
C PRO A 110 17.77 -24.54 26.00
N HIS A 111 18.61 -24.70 27.03
CA HIS A 111 19.86 -23.95 27.19
C HIS A 111 20.81 -24.11 25.99
N SER A 112 20.80 -25.28 25.35
CA SER A 112 21.56 -25.59 24.14
C SER A 112 21.24 -24.67 22.94
N TYR A 113 20.08 -24.01 22.95
CA TYR A 113 19.67 -23.07 21.91
C TYR A 113 20.38 -21.71 22.02
N PHE A 114 20.91 -21.40 23.20
CA PHE A 114 21.63 -20.17 23.50
C PHE A 114 23.16 -20.36 23.47
N GLU A 115 23.64 -21.59 23.37
CA GLU A 115 25.06 -21.93 23.30
C GLU A 115 25.62 -21.78 21.87
N GLY A 116 26.79 -21.15 21.75
CA GLY A 116 27.48 -20.91 20.47
C GLY A 116 26.96 -19.70 19.67
N ARG A 117 27.37 -19.60 18.39
CA ARG A 117 26.98 -18.50 17.47
C ARG A 117 25.53 -18.56 16.96
N GLN A 118 24.71 -19.51 17.43
CA GLN A 118 23.32 -19.69 17.01
C GLN A 118 22.34 -18.70 17.68
N ASN A 119 22.78 -18.02 18.74
CA ASN A 119 21.97 -17.12 19.57
C ASN A 119 21.49 -15.85 18.82
N THR A 120 22.15 -15.46 17.73
CA THR A 120 21.78 -14.26 16.94
C THR A 120 20.40 -14.37 16.28
N ASN A 121 19.91 -15.59 16.02
CA ASN A 121 18.69 -15.81 15.24
C ASN A 121 17.40 -15.48 16.01
N VAL A 122 17.41 -15.57 17.34
CA VAL A 122 16.22 -15.28 18.18
C VAL A 122 16.01 -13.77 18.30
N THR A 123 17.07 -13.02 18.57
CA THR A 123 17.02 -11.55 18.64
C THR A 123 16.76 -10.93 17.27
N GLN A 124 17.29 -11.52 16.19
CA GLN A 124 16.98 -11.08 14.81
C GLN A 124 15.50 -11.24 14.47
N ARG A 125 14.86 -12.33 14.89
CA ARG A 125 13.42 -12.56 14.67
C ARG A 125 12.51 -11.55 15.36
N TYR A 126 12.95 -10.95 16.46
CA TYR A 126 12.20 -9.86 17.08
C TYR A 126 12.12 -8.64 16.16
N PHE A 127 13.24 -8.28 15.51
CA PHE A 127 13.26 -7.19 14.53
C PHE A 127 12.41 -7.52 13.29
N ASP A 128 12.35 -8.80 12.89
CA ASP A 128 11.48 -9.23 11.80
C ASP A 128 10.00 -8.98 12.11
N ILE A 129 9.56 -9.05 13.37
CA ILE A 129 8.17 -8.72 13.76
C ILE A 129 7.86 -7.25 13.45
N MET A 130 8.80 -6.34 13.77
CA MET A 130 8.65 -4.91 13.52
C MET A 130 8.58 -4.60 12.02
N THR A 131 9.39 -5.28 11.22
CA THR A 131 9.37 -5.17 9.76
C THR A 131 8.06 -5.73 9.19
N LEU A 132 7.63 -6.90 9.66
CA LEU A 132 6.46 -7.62 9.17
C LEU A 132 5.18 -6.84 9.47
N GLN A 133 5.01 -6.36 10.70
CA GLN A 133 3.78 -5.67 11.10
C GLN A 133 3.56 -4.36 10.37
N LYS A 134 4.64 -3.67 9.96
CA LYS A 134 4.58 -2.37 9.27
C LYS A 134 4.42 -2.56 7.76
N ASN A 135 5.20 -3.45 7.17
CA ASN A 135 5.26 -3.60 5.72
C ASN A 135 4.07 -4.39 5.16
N ILE A 136 3.57 -5.42 5.86
CA ILE A 136 2.43 -6.21 5.34
C ILE A 136 1.17 -5.37 5.17
N PRO A 137 0.65 -4.66 6.18
CA PRO A 137 -0.58 -3.89 6.01
C PRO A 137 -0.39 -2.75 5.00
N SER A 138 0.76 -2.07 4.99
CA SER A 138 1.03 -1.03 3.98
C SER A 138 1.07 -1.61 2.57
N LEU A 139 1.76 -2.73 2.33
CA LEU A 139 1.78 -3.36 1.01
C LEU A 139 0.39 -3.82 0.55
N MET A 140 -0.41 -4.38 1.46
CA MET A 140 -1.75 -4.85 1.10
C MET A 140 -2.72 -3.70 0.82
N VAL A 141 -2.64 -2.60 1.58
CA VAL A 141 -3.61 -1.51 1.51
C VAL A 141 -3.14 -0.41 0.56
N ASP A 142 -1.94 0.11 0.76
CA ASP A 142 -1.38 1.17 -0.08
C ASP A 142 -0.99 0.61 -1.45
N GLY A 143 -0.43 -0.60 -1.51
CA GLY A 143 -0.13 -1.25 -2.80
C GLY A 143 -1.39 -1.45 -3.65
N PHE A 144 -2.50 -1.90 -3.03
CA PHE A 144 -3.78 -2.02 -3.72
C PHE A 144 -4.31 -0.65 -4.18
N ALA A 145 -4.30 0.35 -3.29
CA ALA A 145 -4.76 1.70 -3.62
C ALA A 145 -3.95 2.33 -4.77
N LEU A 146 -2.62 2.15 -4.77
CA LEU A 146 -1.73 2.62 -5.82
C LEU A 146 -2.02 1.95 -7.16
N VAL A 147 -2.22 0.63 -7.18
CA VAL A 147 -2.59 -0.09 -8.41
C VAL A 147 -3.90 0.45 -8.97
N LEU A 148 -4.91 0.62 -8.11
CA LEU A 148 -6.21 1.14 -8.53
C LEU A 148 -6.11 2.58 -9.05
N GLN A 149 -5.38 3.46 -8.36
CA GLN A 149 -5.14 4.84 -8.79
C GLN A 149 -4.36 4.89 -10.11
N MET A 150 -3.31 4.08 -10.28
CA MET A 150 -2.55 4.02 -11.52
C MET A 150 -3.41 3.57 -12.69
N LEU A 151 -4.18 2.49 -12.53
CA LEU A 151 -5.05 1.97 -13.58
C LEU A 151 -6.05 3.03 -14.04
N VAL A 152 -6.77 3.65 -13.10
CA VAL A 152 -7.77 4.63 -13.47
C VAL A 152 -7.15 5.92 -13.98
N GLY A 153 -6.08 6.42 -13.34
CA GLY A 153 -5.36 7.62 -13.77
C GLY A 153 -4.80 7.48 -15.19
N PHE A 154 -4.14 6.37 -15.50
CA PHE A 154 -3.62 6.11 -16.84
C PHE A 154 -4.74 5.95 -17.85
N THR A 155 -5.82 5.28 -17.50
CA THR A 155 -7.00 5.15 -18.37
C THR A 155 -7.57 6.52 -18.72
N LEU A 156 -7.78 7.38 -17.73
CA LEU A 156 -8.38 8.70 -17.89
C LEU A 156 -7.50 9.63 -18.74
N VAL A 157 -6.19 9.62 -18.48
CA VAL A 157 -5.20 10.37 -19.26
C VAL A 157 -5.13 9.88 -20.72
N SER A 158 -5.19 8.55 -20.92
CA SER A 158 -5.09 7.95 -22.25
C SER A 158 -6.26 8.29 -23.17
N PHE A 159 -7.46 8.47 -22.63
CA PHE A 159 -8.63 8.85 -23.41
C PHE A 159 -8.61 10.31 -23.90
N TYR A 160 -7.75 11.16 -23.34
CA TYR A 160 -7.73 12.59 -23.70
C TYR A 160 -7.07 12.86 -25.05
N HIS A 161 -5.97 12.18 -25.37
CA HIS A 161 -5.29 12.34 -26.64
C HIS A 161 -4.47 11.08 -26.98
N PRO A 162 -4.44 10.61 -28.24
CA PRO A 162 -3.66 9.43 -28.63
C PRO A 162 -2.17 9.51 -28.25
N ALA A 163 -1.58 10.71 -28.29
CA ALA A 163 -0.19 10.94 -27.86
C ALA A 163 0.03 10.65 -26.36
N LEU A 164 -0.96 10.92 -25.50
CA LEU A 164 -0.87 10.66 -24.06
C LEU A 164 -0.97 9.17 -23.74
N PHE A 165 -1.72 8.41 -24.54
CA PHE A 165 -1.72 6.95 -24.45
C PHE A 165 -0.34 6.37 -24.75
N VAL A 166 0.30 6.81 -25.85
CA VAL A 166 1.66 6.40 -26.19
C VAL A 166 2.65 6.79 -25.09
N PHE A 167 2.52 7.99 -24.54
CA PHE A 167 3.34 8.45 -23.41
C PHE A 167 3.19 7.55 -22.18
N ASN A 168 1.97 7.19 -21.76
CA ASN A 168 1.74 6.26 -20.65
C ASN A 168 2.37 4.89 -20.92
N LEU A 169 2.28 4.40 -22.16
CA LEU A 169 2.86 3.11 -22.56
C LEU A 169 4.40 3.15 -22.49
N VAL A 170 5.01 4.24 -22.95
CA VAL A 170 6.47 4.47 -22.81
C VAL A 170 6.87 4.54 -21.35
N LEU A 171 6.11 5.23 -20.49
CA LEU A 171 6.37 5.28 -19.05
C LEU A 171 6.37 3.89 -18.41
N ILE A 172 5.37 3.05 -18.70
CA ILE A 172 5.30 1.68 -18.20
C ILE A 172 6.53 0.88 -18.65
N LEU A 173 6.93 1.01 -19.92
CA LEU A 173 8.10 0.32 -20.46
C LEU A 173 9.39 0.77 -19.77
N VAL A 174 9.55 2.07 -19.52
CA VAL A 174 10.73 2.63 -18.82
C VAL A 174 10.76 2.13 -17.37
N MET A 175 9.63 2.15 -16.66
CA MET A 175 9.54 1.61 -15.30
C MET A 175 9.90 0.12 -15.27
N TYR A 176 9.39 -0.66 -16.23
CA TYR A 176 9.73 -2.07 -16.36
C TYR A 176 11.22 -2.30 -16.66
N ALA A 177 11.81 -1.49 -17.54
CA ALA A 177 13.23 -1.57 -17.88
C ALA A 177 14.11 -1.26 -16.66
N ILE A 178 13.79 -0.20 -15.90
CA ILE A 178 14.48 0.15 -14.65
C ILE A 178 14.40 -1.02 -13.67
N TRP A 179 13.19 -1.55 -13.44
CA TRP A 179 12.97 -2.68 -12.55
C TRP A 179 13.76 -3.93 -12.99
N LYS A 180 13.80 -4.24 -14.29
CA LYS A 180 14.54 -5.39 -14.80
C LYS A 180 16.06 -5.23 -14.64
N ILE A 181 16.59 -4.03 -14.87
CA ILE A 181 18.04 -3.78 -14.81
C ILE A 181 18.52 -3.75 -13.35
N TRP A 182 17.76 -3.12 -12.45
CA TRP A 182 18.18 -2.92 -11.05
C TRP A 182 17.60 -3.95 -10.07
N GLY A 183 16.50 -4.61 -10.42
CA GLY A 183 15.82 -5.58 -9.56
C GLY A 183 16.56 -6.91 -9.38
N ALA A 184 17.56 -7.21 -10.22
CA ALA A 184 18.41 -8.39 -10.05
C ALA A 184 19.35 -8.31 -8.84
N GLY A 185 19.54 -7.11 -8.26
CA GLY A 185 20.38 -6.87 -7.08
C GLY A 185 19.64 -6.80 -5.74
N ALA A 186 18.31 -7.01 -5.71
CA ALA A 186 17.46 -6.91 -4.53
C ALA A 186 16.99 -8.27 -4.00
#